data_AF-A0A3D3URF5-F1
#
_entry.id   AF-A0A3D3URF5-F1
#
_cell.length_a   1.000
_cell.length_b   1.000
_cell.length_c   1.000
_cell.angle_alpha   90.00
_cell.angle_beta   90.00
_cell.angle_gamma   90.00
#
_symmetry.space_group_name_H-M   'P 1'
#
loop_
_entity.id
_entity.type
_entity.pdbx_description
1 polymer ?
#
loop_
_entity_poly.entity_id
_entity_poly.type
_entity_poly.pdbx_seq_one_letter_code
_entity_poly.pdbx_strand_id
1 'polypeptide(L)'
;AGKGKAYIYELYESSAKKWPGVIKKSGEIEVKPTGRPRPYLSIPLDGNYDFQKVGIADLDGDGAYEYLIKQPNFNTDPYQQPGYWKKSTTTYKLEAYRLDGTMMWRHDMGWSIEAGIWYSPWVVYDVDGDGRAEVYCKAGEGDPRDEKGLVQTGPEYLVKLDGQTGKVKAKMPWLSRDGFSRYNYYCRNFLTVAYLDGKKPSLIMQRGTYRLIKMQALDKEFN
;
A
#
# COMPACT_ATOMS: atom_id res chain seq x y z
N ALA A 1 -11.31 41.71 3.36
CA ALA A 1 -10.26 40.73 3.01
C ALA A 1 -9.19 40.79 4.11
N GLY A 2 -9.01 39.72 4.89
CA GLY A 2 -8.04 39.72 5.99
C GLY A 2 -6.61 39.74 5.44
N LYS A 3 -5.77 40.65 5.92
CA LYS A 3 -4.33 40.65 5.68
C LYS A 3 -3.80 39.29 6.15
N GLY A 4 -3.33 38.44 5.23
CA GLY A 4 -2.80 37.11 5.57
C GLY A 4 -1.66 37.26 6.59
N LYS A 5 -1.67 36.47 7.66
CA LYS A 5 -0.54 36.40 8.60
C LYS A 5 0.68 35.85 7.85
N ALA A 6 1.80 36.57 7.91
CA ALA A 6 3.07 36.04 7.46
C ALA A 6 3.66 35.13 8.56
N TYR A 7 4.18 33.98 8.16
CA TYR A 7 4.89 33.05 9.05
C TYR A 7 6.34 33.01 8.61
N ILE A 8 7.27 33.18 9.55
CA ILE A 8 8.70 33.03 9.31
C ILE A 8 9.08 31.65 9.84
N TYR A 9 9.56 30.79 8.95
CA TYR A 9 10.14 29.51 9.33
C TYR A 9 11.66 29.63 9.28
N GLU A 10 12.31 29.21 10.35
CA GLU A 10 13.76 29.07 10.39
C GLU A 10 14.15 27.70 9.87
N LEU A 11 14.98 27.68 8.83
CA LEU A 11 15.51 26.47 8.24
C LEU A 11 16.81 26.10 8.95
N TYR A 12 16.94 24.82 9.23
CA TYR A 12 18.04 24.27 10.00
C TYR A 12 18.60 23.05 9.28
N GLU A 13 19.88 23.07 8.96
CA GLU A 13 20.61 21.91 8.47
C GLU A 13 21.08 21.07 9.66
N SER A 14 20.72 19.78 9.64
CA SER A 14 21.27 18.78 10.57
C SER A 14 22.27 17.90 9.82
N SER A 15 23.49 17.83 10.33
CA SER A 15 24.50 16.85 9.88
C SER A 15 24.40 15.52 10.64
N ALA A 16 23.48 15.42 11.61
CA ALA A 16 23.45 14.31 12.55
C ALA A 16 22.45 13.24 12.17
N LYS A 17 22.92 11.99 12.13
CA LYS A 17 22.10 10.77 12.01
C LYS A 17 21.22 10.48 13.24
N LYS A 18 21.36 11.23 14.35
CA LYS A 18 20.56 11.11 15.58
C LYS A 18 20.31 12.47 16.21
N TRP A 19 19.11 12.65 16.77
CA TRP A 19 18.63 13.89 17.38
C TRP A 19 18.85 13.94 18.91
N PRO A 20 19.15 15.12 19.50
CA PRO A 20 19.49 16.39 18.84
C PRO A 20 21.00 16.45 18.53
N GLY A 21 21.34 16.64 17.26
CA GLY A 21 22.72 16.85 16.82
C GLY A 21 23.11 18.33 16.74
N VAL A 22 24.27 18.63 16.16
CA VAL A 22 24.64 20.02 15.83
C VAL A 22 23.72 20.52 14.72
N ILE A 23 22.91 21.52 15.07
CA ILE A 23 21.95 22.15 14.16
C ILE A 23 22.50 23.51 13.74
N LYS A 24 22.62 23.75 12.42
CA LYS A 24 23.06 25.03 11.88
C LYS A 24 21.88 25.70 11.18
N LYS A 25 21.55 26.95 11.56
CA LYS A 25 20.56 27.74 10.82
C LYS A 25 21.05 27.94 9.39
N SER A 26 20.30 27.45 8.42
CA SER A 26 20.60 27.52 6.99
C SER A 26 19.84 28.65 6.29
N GLY A 27 18.74 29.14 6.87
CA GLY A 27 18.03 30.29 6.35
C GLY A 27 16.73 30.61 7.07
N GLU A 28 15.98 31.55 6.49
CA GLU A 28 14.60 31.85 6.85
C GLU A 28 13.75 31.86 5.59
N ILE A 29 12.53 31.35 5.69
CA ILE A 29 11.52 31.48 4.64
C ILE A 29 10.28 32.17 5.19
N GLU A 30 9.90 33.29 4.56
CA GLU A 30 8.63 33.96 4.83
C GLU A 30 7.53 33.29 3.98
N VAL A 31 6.57 32.66 4.64
CA VAL A 31 5.39 32.08 4.00
C VAL A 31 4.20 33.00 4.26
N LYS A 32 3.58 33.48 3.18
CA LYS A 32 2.31 34.23 3.21
C LYS A 32 1.20 33.35 2.66
N PRO A 33 0.41 32.67 3.51
CA PRO A 33 -0.73 31.88 3.04
C PRO A 33 -1.72 32.79 2.32
N THR A 34 -2.01 32.46 1.06
CA THR A 34 -3.02 33.15 0.25
C THR A 34 -4.27 32.29 0.14
N GLY A 35 -5.44 32.93 0.00
CA GLY A 35 -6.71 32.24 -0.22
C GLY A 35 -7.50 31.95 1.06
N ARG A 36 -8.60 31.20 0.92
CA ARG A 36 -9.40 30.74 2.06
C ARG A 36 -8.79 29.44 2.59
N PRO A 37 -8.44 29.36 3.89
CA PRO A 37 -8.02 28.10 4.47
C PRO A 37 -9.13 27.07 4.31
N ARG A 38 -8.75 25.88 3.83
CA ARG A 38 -9.65 24.73 3.72
C ARG A 38 -9.33 23.77 4.86
N PRO A 39 -10.33 23.11 5.48
CA PRO A 39 -10.10 22.12 6.53
C PRO A 39 -9.62 20.77 5.96
N TYR A 40 -9.08 20.75 4.73
CA TYR A 40 -8.65 19.56 4.03
C TYR A 40 -7.53 19.88 3.04
N LEU A 41 -6.72 18.85 2.75
CA LEU A 41 -5.81 18.81 1.60
C LEU A 41 -6.54 18.08 0.45
N SER A 42 -6.32 18.53 -0.79
CA SER A 42 -6.90 17.92 -1.97
C SER A 42 -5.80 17.45 -2.89
N ILE A 43 -5.76 16.15 -3.16
CA ILE A 43 -4.83 15.54 -4.10
C ILE A 43 -5.67 15.13 -5.31
N PRO A 44 -5.48 15.76 -6.49
CA PRO A 44 -6.16 15.33 -7.70
C PRO A 44 -5.67 13.93 -8.10
N LEU A 45 -6.60 13.07 -8.51
CA LEU A 45 -6.28 11.73 -9.05
C LEU A 45 -6.07 11.82 -10.57
N ASP A 46 -5.26 10.91 -11.12
CA ASP A 46 -5.05 10.79 -12.56
C ASP A 46 -6.17 9.96 -13.21
N GLY A 47 -7.42 10.43 -13.05
CA GLY A 47 -8.60 9.87 -13.69
C GLY A 47 -9.90 10.03 -12.89
N ASN A 48 -11.00 9.63 -13.53
CA ASN A 48 -12.34 9.69 -12.95
C ASN A 48 -12.74 8.33 -12.37
N TYR A 49 -12.26 8.05 -11.16
CA TYR A 49 -12.60 6.84 -10.41
C TYR A 49 -12.60 7.13 -8.91
N ASP A 50 -13.33 6.31 -8.16
CA ASP A 50 -13.20 6.23 -6.72
C ASP A 50 -12.13 5.20 -6.34
N PHE A 51 -11.58 5.31 -5.13
CA PHE A 51 -10.63 4.36 -4.57
C PHE A 51 -11.13 3.80 -3.23
N GLN A 52 -10.58 2.66 -2.83
CA GLN A 52 -11.06 1.90 -1.67
C GLN A 52 -10.30 2.26 -0.38
N LYS A 53 -8.99 2.48 -0.49
CA LYS A 53 -8.08 2.68 0.65
C LYS A 53 -6.95 3.63 0.28
N VAL A 54 -6.45 4.33 1.30
CA VAL A 54 -5.21 5.11 1.23
C VAL A 54 -4.15 4.51 2.15
N GLY A 55 -2.91 4.48 1.70
CA GLY A 55 -1.70 4.25 2.47
C GLY A 55 -0.84 5.52 2.43
N ILE A 56 -0.10 5.78 3.48
CA ILE A 56 0.69 7.01 3.63
C ILE A 56 2.07 6.60 4.10
N ALA A 57 3.10 6.98 3.36
CA ALA A 57 4.49 6.71 3.72
C ALA A 57 5.43 7.60 2.90
N ASP A 58 6.66 7.77 3.38
CA ASP A 58 7.74 8.42 2.66
C ASP A 58 8.37 7.38 1.71
N LEU A 59 8.16 7.53 0.40
CA LEU A 59 8.59 6.56 -0.61
C LEU A 59 9.95 6.90 -1.20
N ASP A 60 10.37 8.17 -1.14
CA ASP A 60 11.60 8.64 -1.77
C ASP A 60 12.72 9.09 -0.81
N GLY A 61 12.40 9.19 0.49
CA GLY A 61 13.33 9.42 1.59
C GLY A 61 13.59 10.90 1.86
N ASP A 62 12.74 11.80 1.33
CA ASP A 62 12.88 13.24 1.48
C ASP A 62 12.20 13.79 2.76
N GLY A 63 11.50 12.94 3.51
CA GLY A 63 10.78 13.27 4.73
C GLY A 63 9.36 13.80 4.51
N ALA A 64 8.92 13.98 3.26
CA ALA A 64 7.52 14.18 2.91
C ALA A 64 6.80 12.83 2.76
N TYR A 65 5.48 12.86 2.85
CA TYR A 65 4.67 11.66 2.61
C TYR A 65 4.11 11.65 1.20
N GLU A 66 4.17 10.48 0.58
CA GLU A 66 3.36 10.11 -0.56
C GLU A 66 2.08 9.41 -0.10
N TYR A 67 1.09 9.45 -1.00
CA TYR A 67 -0.24 8.90 -0.79
C TYR A 67 -0.49 7.81 -1.82
N LEU A 68 -0.65 6.59 -1.33
CA LEU A 68 -0.93 5.44 -2.16
C LEU A 68 -2.41 5.12 -2.11
N ILE A 69 -3.04 4.91 -3.25
CA ILE A 69 -4.43 4.47 -3.33
C ILE A 69 -4.55 3.09 -3.96
N LYS A 70 -5.57 2.33 -3.56
CA LYS A 70 -6.02 1.14 -4.28
C LYS A 70 -7.35 1.42 -4.97
N GLN A 71 -7.35 1.41 -6.30
CA GLN A 71 -8.51 1.71 -7.14
C GLN A 71 -8.87 0.53 -8.07
N PRO A 72 -10.13 0.37 -8.48
CA PRO A 72 -11.27 1.24 -8.17
C PRO A 72 -11.89 0.96 -6.79
N ASN A 73 -12.90 1.74 -6.40
CA ASN A 73 -13.79 1.42 -5.28
C ASN A 73 -14.81 0.34 -5.65
N PHE A 74 -14.31 -0.89 -5.83
CA PHE A 74 -15.11 -2.09 -5.99
C PHE A 74 -14.84 -3.04 -4.82
N ASN A 75 -15.79 -3.92 -4.48
CA ASN A 75 -15.56 -4.97 -3.49
C ASN A 75 -16.47 -6.17 -3.75
N THR A 76 -15.88 -7.37 -3.75
CA THR A 76 -16.61 -8.64 -3.71
C THR A 76 -16.28 -9.42 -2.43
N ASP A 77 -17.28 -10.07 -1.83
CA ASP A 77 -17.07 -11.04 -0.75
C ASP A 77 -16.97 -12.46 -1.34
N PRO A 78 -16.05 -13.32 -0.86
CA PRO A 78 -15.90 -14.67 -1.40
C PRO A 78 -17.03 -15.64 -1.04
N TYR A 79 -17.96 -15.24 -0.17
CA TYR A 79 -19.08 -16.09 0.21
C TYR A 79 -20.00 -16.36 -0.98
N GLN A 80 -20.17 -17.64 -1.34
CA GLN A 80 -20.92 -18.07 -2.51
C GLN A 80 -22.43 -18.15 -2.21
N GLN A 81 -23.00 -17.04 -1.73
CA GLN A 81 -24.44 -16.85 -1.60
C GLN A 81 -24.90 -15.70 -2.49
N PRO A 82 -26.17 -15.69 -2.93
CA PRO A 82 -26.71 -14.62 -3.75
C PRO A 82 -26.42 -13.23 -3.15
N GLY A 83 -25.85 -12.33 -3.95
CA GLY A 83 -25.55 -10.94 -3.58
C GLY A 83 -24.16 -10.68 -2.97
N TYR A 84 -23.42 -11.72 -2.54
CA TYR A 84 -22.10 -11.56 -1.92
C TYR A 84 -20.98 -11.51 -2.96
N TRP A 85 -20.84 -12.58 -3.75
CA TRP A 85 -19.81 -12.66 -4.78
C TRP A 85 -20.26 -12.00 -6.07
N LYS A 86 -19.37 -11.19 -6.66
CA LYS A 86 -19.55 -10.46 -7.91
C LYS A 86 -18.27 -10.57 -8.73
N LYS A 87 -18.43 -10.83 -10.03
CA LYS A 87 -17.31 -10.91 -10.97
C LYS A 87 -16.57 -9.57 -11.02
N SER A 88 -15.25 -9.63 -11.01
CA SER A 88 -14.40 -8.44 -11.20
C SER A 88 -14.58 -7.92 -12.62
N THR A 89 -14.96 -6.65 -12.76
CA THR A 89 -15.16 -5.99 -14.06
C THR A 89 -13.89 -5.27 -14.55
N THR A 90 -12.93 -5.04 -13.67
CA THR A 90 -11.59 -4.49 -13.94
C THR A 90 -10.60 -5.03 -12.91
N THR A 91 -9.30 -4.86 -13.13
CA THR A 91 -8.26 -5.20 -12.15
C THR A 91 -8.10 -4.07 -11.13
N TYR A 92 -7.63 -4.39 -9.93
CA TYR A 92 -7.16 -3.37 -9.00
C TYR A 92 -5.82 -2.80 -9.45
N LYS A 93 -5.61 -1.52 -9.17
CA LYS A 93 -4.35 -0.80 -9.34
C LYS A 93 -3.93 -0.22 -8.00
N LEU A 94 -2.63 -0.27 -7.71
CA LEU A 94 -2.00 0.57 -6.71
C LEU A 94 -1.38 1.76 -7.41
N GLU A 95 -1.56 2.96 -6.88
CA GLU A 95 -1.03 4.19 -7.44
C GLU A 95 -0.43 5.04 -6.34
N ALA A 96 0.70 5.67 -6.60
CA ALA A 96 1.35 6.59 -5.68
C ALA A 96 1.29 8.02 -6.21
N TYR A 97 0.98 8.96 -5.32
CA TYR A 97 0.88 10.38 -5.58
C TYR A 97 1.68 11.17 -4.57
N ARG A 98 2.34 12.23 -5.03
CA ARG A 98 2.81 13.30 -4.15
C ARG A 98 1.65 14.16 -3.67
N LEU A 99 1.87 14.93 -2.61
CA LEU A 99 0.87 15.82 -2.04
C LEU A 99 0.32 16.85 -3.05
N ASP A 100 1.12 17.24 -4.04
CA ASP A 100 0.71 18.17 -5.09
C ASP A 100 -0.18 17.55 -6.19
N GLY A 101 -0.43 16.24 -6.13
CA GLY A 101 -1.18 15.50 -7.14
C GLY A 101 -0.35 14.89 -8.25
N THR A 102 0.98 15.05 -8.23
CA THR A 102 1.86 14.39 -9.20
C THR A 102 1.78 12.88 -9.02
N MET A 103 1.27 12.18 -10.03
CA MET A 103 1.31 10.72 -10.07
C MET A 103 2.75 10.25 -10.28
N MET A 104 3.24 9.40 -9.39
CA MET A 104 4.58 8.81 -9.50
C MET A 104 4.56 7.54 -10.35
N TRP A 105 3.63 6.63 -10.04
CA TRP A 105 3.50 5.36 -10.74
C TRP A 105 2.14 4.71 -10.52
N ARG A 106 1.84 3.73 -11.38
CA ARG A 106 0.69 2.83 -11.31
C ARG A 106 1.17 1.38 -11.43
N HIS A 107 0.77 0.52 -10.51
CA HIS A 107 0.97 -0.92 -10.54
C HIS A 107 -0.37 -1.63 -10.73
N ASP A 108 -0.56 -2.27 -11.88
CA ASP A 108 -1.75 -3.10 -12.14
C ASP A 108 -1.58 -4.47 -11.48
N MET A 109 -2.50 -4.85 -10.58
CA MET A 109 -2.44 -6.12 -9.85
C MET A 109 -2.83 -7.34 -10.70
N GLY A 110 -3.29 -7.12 -11.94
CA GLY A 110 -3.63 -8.17 -12.89
C GLY A 110 -4.89 -8.96 -12.54
N TRP A 111 -5.25 -9.91 -13.41
CA TRP A 111 -6.47 -10.70 -13.29
C TRP A 111 -6.35 -11.90 -12.35
N SER A 112 -5.13 -12.24 -11.93
CA SER A 112 -4.87 -13.23 -10.88
C SER A 112 -5.31 -12.78 -9.48
N ILE A 113 -5.69 -11.50 -9.31
CA ILE A 113 -6.20 -10.96 -8.05
C ILE A 113 -7.63 -10.47 -8.27
N GLU A 114 -8.61 -11.17 -7.69
CA GLU A 114 -9.99 -10.71 -7.69
C GLU A 114 -10.14 -9.38 -6.94
N ALA A 115 -11.01 -8.52 -7.47
CA ALA A 115 -11.32 -7.24 -6.88
C ALA A 115 -12.22 -7.41 -5.63
N GLY A 116 -11.60 -7.67 -4.48
CA GLY A 116 -12.26 -7.61 -3.18
C GLY A 116 -11.28 -7.56 -2.02
N ILE A 117 -11.79 -7.11 -0.87
CA ILE A 117 -11.01 -6.82 0.33
C ILE A 117 -10.24 -8.04 0.86
N TRP A 118 -10.84 -9.22 0.73
CA TRP A 118 -10.28 -10.49 1.17
C TRP A 118 -9.19 -11.04 0.23
N TYR A 119 -9.17 -10.60 -1.02
CA TYR A 119 -8.29 -11.14 -2.06
C TYR A 119 -6.98 -10.38 -2.21
N SER A 120 -7.02 -9.07 -1.89
CA SER A 120 -6.03 -8.09 -2.33
C SER A 120 -5.42 -7.31 -1.14
N PRO A 121 -4.79 -7.99 -0.18
CA PRO A 121 -4.09 -7.32 0.89
C PRO A 121 -2.85 -6.61 0.33
N TRP A 122 -2.58 -5.44 0.89
CA TRP A 122 -1.38 -4.67 0.62
C TRP A 122 -1.04 -3.83 1.86
N VAL A 123 0.23 -3.49 2.02
CA VAL A 123 0.75 -2.59 3.05
C VAL A 123 1.88 -1.75 2.47
N VAL A 124 2.08 -0.55 2.99
CA VAL A 124 3.22 0.31 2.69
C VAL A 124 3.99 0.55 3.98
N TYR A 125 5.30 0.27 3.97
CA TYR A 125 6.17 0.43 5.13
C TYR A 125 7.65 0.30 4.74
N ASP A 126 8.54 0.98 5.46
CA ASP A 126 9.99 0.78 5.37
C ASP A 126 10.38 -0.47 6.17
N VAL A 127 10.36 -1.63 5.51
CA VAL A 127 10.64 -2.91 6.18
C VAL A 127 12.14 -3.17 6.25
N ASP A 128 12.92 -2.68 5.28
CA ASP A 128 14.36 -2.90 5.25
C ASP A 128 15.20 -1.91 6.06
N GLY A 129 14.59 -0.79 6.47
CA GLY A 129 15.15 0.24 7.31
C GLY A 129 16.09 1.19 6.58
N ASP A 130 15.97 1.32 5.25
CA ASP A 130 16.81 2.20 4.44
C ASP A 130 16.35 3.68 4.45
N GLY A 131 15.23 3.97 5.11
CA GLY A 131 14.63 5.30 5.20
C GLY A 131 13.59 5.57 4.13
N ARG A 132 13.26 4.60 3.28
CA ARG A 132 12.23 4.70 2.23
C ARG A 132 11.26 3.54 2.33
N ALA A 133 9.98 3.83 2.35
CA ALA A 133 8.96 2.81 2.44
C ALA A 133 8.79 2.07 1.11
N GLU A 134 8.49 0.78 1.22
CA GLU A 134 8.13 -0.06 0.08
C GLU A 134 6.69 -0.51 0.16
N VAL A 135 6.19 -1.07 -0.94
CA VAL A 135 4.82 -1.56 -1.01
C VAL A 135 4.85 -3.08 -1.14
N TYR A 136 4.16 -3.75 -0.23
CA TYR A 136 4.04 -5.20 -0.23
C TYR A 136 2.60 -5.57 -0.55
N CYS A 137 2.39 -6.46 -1.52
CA CYS A 137 1.04 -6.90 -1.88
C CYS A 137 1.02 -8.34 -2.39
N LYS A 138 -0.18 -8.92 -2.39
CA LYS A 138 -0.41 -10.22 -3.03
C LYS A 138 -0.48 -10.05 -4.55
N ALA A 139 0.19 -10.93 -5.29
CA ALA A 139 0.21 -10.96 -6.76
C ALA A 139 0.01 -12.39 -7.30
N GLY A 140 -0.10 -12.51 -8.61
CA GLY A 140 -0.11 -13.76 -9.36
C GLY A 140 0.31 -13.52 -10.81
N GLU A 141 0.08 -14.49 -11.69
CA GLU A 141 0.48 -14.40 -13.10
C GLU A 141 -0.69 -14.64 -14.06
N GLY A 142 -0.71 -13.88 -15.16
CA GLY A 142 -1.67 -14.02 -16.24
C GLY A 142 -3.13 -13.75 -15.83
N ASP A 143 -4.04 -14.45 -16.51
CA ASP A 143 -5.47 -14.46 -16.21
C ASP A 143 -5.93 -15.90 -15.94
N PRO A 144 -5.84 -16.38 -14.69
CA PRO A 144 -6.20 -17.75 -14.31
C PRO A 144 -7.68 -17.91 -13.95
N ARG A 145 -8.54 -16.94 -14.32
CA ARG A 145 -9.96 -16.99 -13.96
C ARG A 145 -10.67 -18.10 -14.71
N ASP A 146 -11.55 -18.82 -14.01
CA ASP A 146 -12.46 -19.77 -14.65
C ASP A 146 -13.64 -19.06 -15.36
N GLU A 147 -14.55 -19.85 -15.94
CA GLU A 147 -15.73 -19.32 -16.65
C GLU A 147 -16.61 -18.41 -15.78
N LYS A 148 -16.67 -18.68 -14.46
CA LYS A 148 -17.41 -17.86 -13.51
C LYS A 148 -16.67 -16.57 -13.19
N GLY A 149 -15.36 -16.53 -13.42
CA GLY A 149 -14.47 -15.42 -13.11
C GLY A 149 -13.68 -15.63 -11.82
N LEU A 150 -13.68 -16.86 -11.28
CA LEU A 150 -13.01 -17.19 -10.02
C LEU A 150 -11.54 -17.53 -10.26
N VAL A 151 -10.64 -17.03 -9.41
CA VAL A 151 -9.23 -17.42 -9.39
C VAL A 151 -9.02 -18.58 -8.42
N GLN A 152 -9.00 -19.80 -8.95
CA GLN A 152 -8.86 -21.03 -8.16
C GLN A 152 -7.51 -21.74 -8.35
N THR A 153 -6.80 -21.39 -9.43
CA THR A 153 -5.51 -21.99 -9.82
C THR A 153 -4.46 -20.90 -10.04
N GLY A 154 -3.33 -21.26 -10.64
CA GLY A 154 -2.22 -20.36 -10.92
C GLY A 154 -1.32 -20.08 -9.71
N PRO A 155 -0.09 -19.60 -9.95
CA PRO A 155 0.84 -19.24 -8.90
C PRO A 155 0.41 -17.95 -8.19
N GLU A 156 0.70 -17.88 -6.91
CA GLU A 156 0.40 -16.73 -6.05
C GLU A 156 1.67 -16.31 -5.32
N TYR A 157 1.90 -15.00 -5.21
CA TYR A 157 3.11 -14.44 -4.65
C TYR A 157 2.82 -13.35 -3.62
N LEU A 158 3.73 -13.18 -2.66
CA LEU A 158 3.98 -11.89 -2.03
C LEU A 158 5.03 -11.17 -2.88
N VAL A 159 4.78 -9.91 -3.23
CA VAL A 159 5.75 -9.07 -3.96
C VAL A 159 6.15 -7.85 -3.14
N LYS A 160 7.43 -7.46 -3.23
CA LYS A 160 7.97 -6.16 -2.81
C LYS A 160 8.02 -5.26 -4.04
N LEU A 161 7.31 -4.14 -4.01
CA LEU A 161 7.41 -3.08 -5.01
C LEU A 161 8.32 -1.97 -4.47
N ASP A 162 9.20 -1.49 -5.32
CA ASP A 162 9.97 -0.27 -5.08
C ASP A 162 9.04 0.93 -4.84
N GLY A 163 9.23 1.65 -3.73
CA GLY A 163 8.35 2.76 -3.35
C GLY A 163 8.36 3.91 -4.36
N GLN A 164 9.50 4.23 -4.96
CA GLN A 164 9.63 5.36 -5.90
C GLN A 164 9.08 5.04 -7.29
N THR A 165 9.13 3.78 -7.71
CA THR A 165 8.88 3.39 -9.11
C THR A 165 7.73 2.42 -9.31
N GLY A 166 7.22 1.77 -8.25
CA GLY A 166 6.18 0.75 -8.33
C GLY A 166 6.60 -0.56 -8.99
N LYS A 167 7.90 -0.73 -9.28
CA LYS A 167 8.46 -1.92 -9.94
C LYS A 167 8.69 -3.05 -8.94
N VAL A 168 8.43 -4.28 -9.35
CA VAL A 168 8.71 -5.47 -8.53
C VAL A 168 10.23 -5.60 -8.29
N LYS A 169 10.63 -5.63 -7.03
CA LYS A 169 12.02 -5.80 -6.57
C LYS A 169 12.33 -7.21 -6.12
N ALA A 170 11.36 -7.85 -5.47
CA ALA A 170 11.47 -9.21 -4.96
C ALA A 170 10.08 -9.87 -4.95
N LYS A 171 10.06 -11.21 -5.00
CA LYS A 171 8.85 -12.01 -4.81
C LYS A 171 9.15 -13.32 -4.12
N MET A 172 8.19 -13.81 -3.34
CA MET A 172 8.19 -15.17 -2.77
C MET A 172 6.80 -15.82 -2.96
N PRO A 173 6.67 -17.15 -2.89
CA PRO A 173 5.36 -17.80 -2.91
C PRO A 173 4.44 -17.30 -1.78
N TRP A 174 3.16 -17.09 -2.09
CA TRP A 174 2.14 -16.86 -1.08
C TRP A 174 1.79 -18.17 -0.34
N LEU A 175 1.24 -18.09 0.88
CA LEU A 175 0.82 -19.25 1.66
C LEU A 175 -0.09 -20.20 0.87
N SER A 176 0.26 -21.49 0.80
CA SER A 176 -0.47 -22.49 -0.01
C SER A 176 -1.97 -22.60 0.33
N ARG A 177 -2.80 -22.92 -0.68
CA ARG A 177 -4.23 -23.27 -0.58
C ARG A 177 -4.46 -24.64 0.07
N ASP A 178 -3.42 -25.45 0.29
CA ASP A 178 -3.57 -26.82 0.79
C ASP A 178 -4.22 -26.88 2.17
N GLY A 179 -5.03 -27.90 2.42
CA GLY A 179 -5.73 -28.10 3.69
C GLY A 179 -6.99 -27.24 3.87
N PHE A 180 -7.27 -26.30 2.97
CA PHE A 180 -8.55 -25.60 2.95
C PHE A 180 -9.60 -26.38 2.15
N SER A 181 -10.79 -26.57 2.74
CA SER A 181 -11.84 -27.39 2.13
C SER A 181 -12.76 -26.65 1.15
N ARG A 182 -12.71 -25.30 1.11
CA ARG A 182 -13.64 -24.48 0.31
C ARG A 182 -12.98 -23.21 -0.19
N TYR A 183 -13.42 -22.76 -1.38
CA TYR A 183 -13.06 -21.47 -1.98
C TYR A 183 -13.08 -20.32 -0.97
N ASN A 184 -14.22 -20.11 -0.32
CA ASN A 184 -14.47 -19.03 0.65
C ASN A 184 -13.45 -18.97 1.81
N TYR A 185 -12.74 -20.06 2.10
CA TYR A 185 -11.80 -20.12 3.21
C TYR A 185 -10.38 -19.75 2.78
N TYR A 186 -9.88 -20.27 1.65
CA TYR A 186 -8.50 -20.00 1.23
C TYR A 186 -8.31 -18.64 0.54
N CYS A 187 -9.38 -18.03 0.01
CA CYS A 187 -9.28 -16.74 -0.68
C CYS A 187 -9.38 -15.54 0.27
N ARG A 188 -9.28 -15.75 1.58
CA ARG A 188 -9.23 -14.70 2.60
C ARG A 188 -7.79 -14.50 3.03
N ASN A 189 -7.22 -13.36 2.68
CA ASN A 189 -5.80 -13.08 2.81
C ASN A 189 -5.60 -11.76 3.57
N PHE A 190 -4.55 -11.70 4.38
CA PHE A 190 -4.15 -10.50 5.09
C PHE A 190 -2.65 -10.29 4.98
N LEU A 191 -2.27 -9.03 5.13
CA LEU A 191 -0.89 -8.60 5.19
C LEU A 191 -0.83 -7.41 6.16
N THR A 192 0.11 -7.44 7.09
CA THR A 192 0.37 -6.33 8.00
C THR A 192 1.86 -6.28 8.35
N VAL A 193 2.28 -5.21 9.03
CA VAL A 193 3.60 -5.11 9.64
C VAL A 193 3.46 -5.20 11.15
N ALA A 194 4.43 -5.84 11.81
CA ALA A 194 4.54 -5.90 13.26
C ALA A 194 6.02 -5.87 13.69
N TYR A 195 6.31 -5.23 14.82
CA TYR A 195 7.66 -5.20 15.41
C TYR A 195 7.79 -6.35 16.41
N LEU A 196 8.03 -7.55 15.90
CA LEU A 196 8.00 -8.78 16.71
C LEU A 196 9.14 -8.83 17.74
N ASP A 197 10.29 -8.23 17.43
CA ASP A 197 11.44 -8.09 18.34
C ASP A 197 11.45 -6.73 19.10
N GLY A 198 10.43 -5.91 18.89
CA GLY A 198 10.31 -4.55 19.42
C GLY A 198 11.25 -3.51 18.78
N LYS A 199 11.95 -3.85 17.68
CA LYS A 199 12.97 -2.99 17.06
C LYS A 199 12.90 -2.93 15.54
N LYS A 200 12.76 -4.07 14.87
CA LYS A 200 12.73 -4.18 13.41
C LYS A 200 11.32 -4.56 12.95
N PRO A 201 10.83 -3.95 11.87
CA PRO A 201 9.57 -4.36 11.28
C PRO A 201 9.68 -5.77 10.67
N SER A 202 8.63 -6.55 10.83
CA SER A 202 8.42 -7.83 10.16
C SER A 202 7.10 -7.79 9.39
N LEU A 203 7.06 -8.41 8.22
CA LEU A 203 5.83 -8.61 7.47
C LEU A 203 5.10 -9.84 8.01
N ILE A 204 3.80 -9.72 8.24
CA ILE A 204 2.94 -10.82 8.68
C ILE A 204 1.97 -11.13 7.55
N MET A 205 2.20 -12.25 6.88
CA MET A 205 1.33 -12.78 5.84
C MET A 205 0.34 -13.78 6.47
N GLN A 206 -0.93 -13.72 6.05
CA GLN A 206 -1.96 -14.66 6.51
C GLN A 206 -2.86 -15.13 5.37
N ARG A 207 -3.28 -16.40 5.47
CA ARG A 207 -4.37 -16.98 4.68
C ARG A 207 -5.37 -17.70 5.61
N GLY A 208 -6.64 -17.44 5.39
CA GLY A 208 -7.76 -17.98 6.16
C GLY A 208 -8.29 -17.02 7.23
N THR A 209 -9.60 -17.10 7.47
CA THR A 209 -10.29 -16.51 8.65
C THR A 209 -11.14 -17.54 9.40
N TYR A 210 -11.49 -18.63 8.75
CA TYR A 210 -12.40 -19.65 9.26
C TYR A 210 -11.69 -21.00 9.29
N ARG A 211 -11.81 -21.70 10.42
CA ARG A 211 -11.21 -23.03 10.64
C ARG A 211 -9.68 -22.99 10.58
N LEU A 212 -9.10 -23.29 9.42
CA LEU A 212 -7.66 -23.25 9.21
C LEU A 212 -7.22 -21.80 9.01
N ILE A 213 -6.18 -21.40 9.74
CA ILE A 213 -5.52 -20.11 9.57
C ILE A 213 -4.03 -20.40 9.46
N LYS A 214 -3.42 -19.99 8.34
CA LYS A 214 -1.97 -20.08 8.12
C LYS A 214 -1.40 -18.68 8.26
N MET A 215 -0.28 -18.57 8.97
CA MET A 215 0.45 -17.32 9.15
C MET A 215 1.94 -17.55 9.00
N GLN A 216 2.64 -16.55 8.48
CA GLN A 216 4.09 -16.51 8.42
C GLN A 216 4.56 -15.08 8.71
N ALA A 217 5.54 -14.97 9.60
CA ALA A 217 6.29 -13.74 9.80
C ALA A 217 7.53 -13.78 8.92
N LEU A 218 7.87 -12.64 8.32
CA LEU A 218 8.96 -12.51 7.35
C LEU A 218 9.82 -11.30 7.70
N ASP A 219 11.12 -11.45 7.57
CA ASP A 219 12.04 -10.30 7.53
C ASP A 219 12.06 -9.63 6.14
N LYS A 220 12.91 -8.61 6.00
CA LYS A 220 13.10 -7.85 4.75
C LYS A 220 13.60 -8.69 3.56
N GLU A 221 14.22 -9.83 3.83
CA GLU A 221 14.72 -10.77 2.81
C GLU A 221 13.73 -11.91 2.55
N PHE A 222 12.53 -11.84 3.15
CA PHE A 222 11.48 -12.85 3.06
C PHE A 222 11.85 -14.21 3.68
N ASN A 223 12.66 -14.21 4.74
CA ASN A 223 12.92 -15.42 5.56
C ASN A 223 11.90 -15.56 6.70
#